data_AF-A0A4Q1T9Q2-F1
#
_entry.id   AF-A0A4Q1T9Q2-F1
#
_cell.length_a   1.000
_cell.length_b   1.000
_cell.length_c   1.000
_cell.angle_alpha   90.00
_cell.angle_beta   90.00
_cell.angle_gamma   90.00
#
_symmetry.space_group_name_H-M   'P 1'
#
loop_
_entity.id
_entity.type
_entity.pdbx_description
1 polymer ?
#
loop_
_entity_poly.entity_id
_entity_poly.type
_entity_poly.pdbx_seq_one_letter_code
_entity_poly.pdbx_strand_id
1 'polypeptide(L)' 'MIRLQLKNDAMLSMFFDDIRGGKSSFSPQSEGMHATISDQEFDAFLKANNLITYHNTLKGYEDGAVYGEFEAD' A
#
# COMPACT_ATOMS: atom_id res chain seq x y z
N MET A 1 5.81 -2.20 -12.24
CA MET A 1 5.51 -0.89 -11.61
C MET A 1 4.09 -0.98 -11.14
N ILE A 2 3.83 -0.66 -9.87
CA ILE A 2 2.54 -0.87 -9.23
C ILE A 2 2.01 0.47 -8.75
N ARG A 3 0.77 0.78 -9.11
CA ARG A 3 0.03 1.89 -8.53
C ARG A 3 -0.62 1.41 -7.26
N LEU A 4 -0.24 2.01 -6.15
CA LEU A 4 -0.74 1.67 -4.83
C LEU A 4 -1.69 2.76 -4.35
N GLN A 5 -2.86 2.37 -3.88
CA GLN A 5 -3.85 3.23 -3.25
C GLN A 5 -4.09 2.74 -1.82
N LEU A 6 -3.91 3.61 -0.84
CA LEU A 6 -4.17 3.33 0.56
C LEU A 6 -5.27 4.22 1.10
N LYS A 7 -6.09 3.69 2.00
CA LYS A 7 -7.05 4.49 2.75
C LYS A 7 -6.32 5.47 3.69
N ASN A 8 -6.95 6.59 3.99
CA ASN A 8 -6.34 7.64 4.81
C ASN A 8 -5.99 7.17 6.25
N ASP A 9 -6.79 6.27 6.81
CA ASP A 9 -6.57 5.65 8.12
C ASP A 9 -5.41 4.63 8.10
N ALA A 10 -5.28 3.86 7.01
CA ALA A 10 -4.16 2.95 6.78
C ALA A 10 -2.81 3.70 6.83
N MET A 11 -2.76 4.93 6.30
CA MET A 11 -1.56 5.77 6.30
C MET A 11 -1.04 6.17 7.69
N LEU A 12 -1.87 6.05 8.73
CA LEU A 12 -1.49 6.36 10.11
C LEU A 12 -0.92 5.15 10.85
N SER A 13 -1.19 3.93 10.36
CA SER A 13 -0.89 2.67 11.05
C SER A 13 0.14 1.81 10.31
N MET A 14 0.54 2.20 9.10
CA MET A 14 1.49 1.45 8.27
C MET A 14 2.94 1.94 8.36
N PHE A 15 3.86 1.01 8.10
CA PHE A 15 5.29 1.22 7.95
C PHE A 15 5.65 1.46 6.49
N PHE A 16 6.43 2.50 6.21
CA PHE A 16 6.77 2.95 4.85
C PHE A 16 8.27 2.92 4.56
N ASP A 17 9.07 2.32 5.44
CA ASP A 17 10.54 2.37 5.37
C ASP A 17 11.09 1.67 4.10
N ASP A 18 10.33 0.71 3.57
CA ASP A 18 10.67 -0.04 2.36
C ASP A 18 10.25 0.65 1.05
N ILE A 19 9.62 1.83 1.13
CA ILE A 19 9.24 2.63 -0.05
C ILE A 19 10.21 3.79 -0.19
N ARG A 20 10.77 4.00 -1.39
CA ARG A 20 11.61 5.16 -1.67
C ARG A 20 10.81 6.45 -1.49
N GLY A 21 11.30 7.33 -0.59
CA GLY A 21 10.61 8.56 -0.18
C GLY A 21 9.55 8.36 0.91
N GLY A 22 9.33 7.10 1.32
CA GLY A 22 8.47 6.70 2.41
C GLY A 22 7.05 7.20 2.27
N LYS A 23 6.46 7.60 3.40
CA LYS A 23 5.09 8.14 3.46
C LYS A 23 4.90 9.37 2.56
N SER A 24 5.95 10.17 2.36
CA SER A 24 5.90 11.39 1.55
C SER A 24 5.77 11.14 0.04
N SER A 25 6.01 9.91 -0.41
CA SER A 25 5.80 9.50 -1.81
C SER A 25 4.32 9.40 -2.18
N PHE A 26 3.43 9.38 -1.18
CA PHE A 26 2.00 9.28 -1.38
C PHE A 26 1.37 10.67 -1.49
N SER A 27 0.53 10.83 -2.51
CA SER A 27 -0.24 12.06 -2.74
C SER A 27 -1.73 11.80 -2.56
N PRO A 28 -2.48 12.75 -1.97
CA PRO A 28 -3.93 12.62 -1.87
C PRO A 28 -4.59 12.67 -3.26
N GLN A 29 -5.53 11.78 -3.49
CA GLN A 29 -6.47 11.83 -4.61
C GLN A 29 -7.89 11.54 -4.13
N SER A 30 -8.86 11.52 -5.05
CA SER A 30 -10.29 11.37 -4.77
C SER A 30 -10.64 10.19 -3.87
N GLU A 31 -9.88 9.09 -3.93
CA GLU A 31 -10.18 7.83 -3.24
C GLU A 31 -9.09 7.37 -2.26
N GLY A 32 -8.24 8.28 -1.78
CA GLY A 32 -7.24 7.98 -0.76
C GLY A 32 -5.86 8.54 -1.07
N MET A 33 -4.84 7.84 -0.61
CA MET A 33 -3.44 8.21 -0.78
C MET A 33 -2.79 7.30 -1.81
N HIS A 34 -2.20 7.88 -2.85
CA HIS A 34 -1.70 7.15 -4.01
C HIS A 34 -0.20 7.32 -4.19
N ALA A 35 0.49 6.25 -4.56
CA ALA A 35 1.89 6.26 -4.96
C ALA A 35 2.14 5.26 -6.10
N THR A 36 3.15 5.52 -6.92
CA THR A 36 3.68 4.52 -7.86
C THR A 36 4.98 3.98 -7.30
N ILE A 37 5.04 2.67 -7.10
CA ILE A 37 6.21 2.00 -6.52
C ILE A 37 6.65 0.85 -7.42
N SER A 38 7.90 0.42 -7.25
CA SER A 38 8.42 -0.76 -7.93
C SER A 38 7.85 -2.05 -7.34
N ASP A 39 7.95 -3.15 -8.09
CA ASP A 39 7.45 -4.46 -7.64
C ASP A 39 8.21 -4.94 -6.39
N GLN A 40 9.51 -4.61 -6.29
CA GLN A 40 10.33 -4.90 -5.12
C GLN A 40 9.89 -4.12 -3.87
N GLU A 41 9.57 -2.83 -4.02
CA GLU A 41 9.07 -2.00 -2.92
C GLU A 41 7.69 -2.47 -2.47
N PHE A 42 6.83 -2.89 -3.41
CA PHE A 42 5.52 -3.44 -3.10
C PHE A 42 5.62 -4.72 -2.27
N ASP A 43 6.44 -5.69 -2.70
CA ASP A 43 6.64 -6.95 -1.96
C ASP A 43 7.22 -6.73 -0.56
N ALA A 44 8.14 -5.77 -0.41
CA ALA A 44 8.71 -5.42 0.88
C ALA A 44 7.66 -4.73 1.78
N PHE A 45 6.89 -3.80 1.22
CA PHE A 45 5.81 -3.11 1.91
C PHE A 45 4.74 -4.07 2.43
N LEU A 46 4.36 -5.08 1.65
CA LEU A 46 3.40 -6.11 2.09
C LEU A 46 3.93 -6.86 3.32
N LYS A 47 5.20 -7.27 3.30
CA LYS A 47 5.83 -8.01 4.40
C LYS A 47 5.94 -7.16 5.67
N ALA A 48 6.36 -5.90 5.53
CA ALA A 48 6.50 -4.97 6.65
C ALA A 48 5.17 -4.68 7.36
N ASN A 49 4.07 -4.70 6.63
CA ASN A 49 2.74 -4.37 7.13
C ASN A 49 1.84 -5.58 7.39
N ASN A 50 2.37 -6.81 7.28
CA ASN A 50 1.61 -8.06 7.40
C ASN A 50 0.37 -8.09 6.49
N LEU A 51 0.55 -7.69 5.23
CA LEU A 51 -0.49 -7.62 4.22
C LEU A 51 -0.40 -8.77 3.23
N ILE A 52 -1.54 -9.15 2.68
CA ILE A 52 -1.69 -10.05 1.54
C ILE A 52 -2.47 -9.38 0.42
N THR A 53 -2.24 -9.85 -0.80
CA THR A 53 -3.03 -9.43 -1.97
C THR A 53 -4.21 -10.37 -2.17
N TYR A 54 -5.36 -9.81 -2.55
CA TYR A 54 -6.53 -10.57 -2.98
C TYR A 54 -7.21 -9.84 -4.13
N HIS A 55 -7.12 -10.41 -5.34
CA HIS A 55 -7.40 -9.66 -6.58
C HIS A 55 -6.59 -8.36 -6.63
N ASN A 56 -7.24 -7.21 -6.74
CA ASN A 56 -6.65 -5.87 -6.74
C ASN A 56 -6.67 -5.22 -5.34
N THR A 57 -6.96 -5.97 -4.26
CA THR A 57 -7.09 -5.43 -2.90
C THR A 57 -5.92 -5.81 -2.00
N LEU A 58 -5.57 -4.90 -1.10
CA LEU A 58 -4.64 -5.12 0.00
C LEU A 58 -5.41 -5.47 1.27
N LYS A 59 -5.14 -6.64 1.83
CA LYS A 59 -5.80 -7.11 3.06
C LYS A 59 -4.80 -7.37 4.17
N GLY A 60 -5.18 -7.07 5.41
CA GLY A 60 -4.46 -7.54 6.58
C GLY A 60 -4.51 -9.06 6.66
N TYR A 61 -3.35 -9.69 6.90
CA TYR A 61 -3.27 -11.13 7.02
C TYR A 61 -4.05 -11.65 8.25
N GLU A 62 -4.02 -10.90 9.36
CA GLU A 62 -4.61 -11.32 10.64
C GLU A 62 -6.10 -11.00 10.76
N ASP A 63 -6.52 -9.83 10.28
CA ASP A 63 -7.89 -9.32 10.47
C ASP A 63 -8.76 -9.39 9.21
N GLY A 64 -8.14 -9.66 8.04
CA GLY A 64 -8.81 -9.65 6.74
C GLY A 64 -9.32 -8.28 6.30
N ALA A 65 -8.97 -7.20 7.02
CA ALA A 65 -9.43 -5.86 6.74
C ALA A 65 -8.81 -5.34 5.44
N VAL A 66 -9.59 -4.61 4.64
CA VAL A 66 -9.09 -4.00 3.40
C VAL A 66 -8.47 -2.64 3.72
N TYR A 67 -7.18 -2.49 3.44
CA TYR A 67 -6.43 -1.25 3.69
C TYR A 67 -6.22 -0.39 2.44
N GLY A 68 -6.45 -0.98 1.27
CA GLY A 68 -6.19 -0.31 0.01
C GLY A 68 -6.38 -1.22 -1.18
N GLU A 69 -5.98 -0.69 -2.32
CA GLU A 69 -6.02 -1.35 -3.62
C GLU A 69 -4.70 -1.15 -4.35
N PHE A 70 -4.46 -1.98 -5.35
CA PHE A 70 -3.29 -1.86 -6.20
C PHE A 70 -3.62 -2.27 -7.64
N GLU A 71 -2.91 -1.66 -8.58
CA GLU A 71 -2.96 -1.99 -10.00
C GLU A 71 -1.53 -2.21 -10.49
N ALA A 72 -1.27 -3.40 -11.04
CA ALA A 72 -0.02 -3.71 -11.71
C ALA A 72 -0.20 -3.44 -13.21
N ASP A 73 0.64 -2.56 -13.76
CA ASP A 73 0.73 -2.33 -15.22
C ASP A 73 1.33 -3.55 -15.94
#